data_AF-A0A6B9T8C9-F1
#
_entry.id   AF-A0A6B9T8C9-F1
#
_cell.length_a   1.000
_cell.length_b   1.000
_cell.length_c   1.000
_cell.angle_alpha   90.00
_cell.angle_beta   90.00
_cell.angle_gamma   90.00
#
_symmetry.space_group_name_H-M   'P 1'
#
loop_
_entity.id
_entity.type
_entity.pdbx_description
1 polymer ?
#
loop_
_entity_poly.entity_id
_entity_poly.type
_entity_poly.pdbx_seq_one_letter_code
_entity_poly.pdbx_strand_id
1 'polypeptide(L)'
;MSRTDILSEIKKAEADADAKVAQAEADKKAAIAEARRNSVKKIQDAEAQMRSSYESAVAKESEVLAAKRDEMLAEGKKIAADIEARSEARMQEVRDYLNKEIERTLNVTS
;
A
#
# COMPACT_ATOMS: atom_id res chain seq x y z
N MET A 1 -65.14 41.70 -16.05
CA MET A 1 -63.76 42.19 -16.18
C MET A 1 -63.63 42.93 -17.49
N SER A 2 -62.87 44.02 -17.52
CA SER A 2 -62.55 44.73 -18.74
C SER A 2 -61.47 43.95 -19.52
N ARG A 3 -61.46 44.07 -20.84
CA ARG A 3 -60.42 43.49 -21.72
C ARG A 3 -59.01 43.92 -21.29
N THR A 4 -58.88 45.12 -20.71
CA THR A 4 -57.60 45.67 -20.21
C THR A 4 -57.13 44.97 -18.94
N ASP A 5 -58.04 44.55 -18.06
CA ASP A 5 -57.71 43.83 -16.83
C ASP A 5 -57.14 42.44 -17.17
N ILE A 6 -57.80 41.75 -18.10
CA ILE A 6 -57.36 40.43 -18.60
C ILE A 6 -55.96 40.51 -19.23
N LEU A 7 -55.71 41.52 -20.06
CA LEU A 7 -54.38 41.71 -20.68
C LEU A 7 -53.28 42.02 -19.64
N SER A 8 -53.63 42.73 -18.57
CA SER A 8 -52.70 43.04 -17.48
C SER A 8 -52.38 41.80 -16.65
N GLU A 9 -53.38 40.95 -16.39
CA GLU A 9 -53.17 39.65 -15.74
C GLU A 9 -52.32 38.70 -16.58
N ILE A 10 -52.55 38.64 -17.90
CA ILE A 10 -51.73 37.83 -18.82
C ILE A 10 -50.27 38.27 -18.78
N LYS A 11 -49.99 39.58 -18.91
CA LYS A 11 -48.61 40.09 -18.83
C LYS A 11 -47.92 39.77 -17.50
N LYS A 12 -48.67 39.84 -16.40
CA LYS A 12 -48.14 39.49 -15.09
C LYS A 12 -47.83 37.99 -15.00
N ALA A 13 -48.72 37.14 -15.51
CA ALA A 13 -48.51 35.71 -15.56
C ALA A 13 -47.33 35.32 -16.46
N GLU A 14 -47.13 36.00 -17.59
CA GLU A 14 -45.96 35.83 -18.47
C GLU A 14 -44.66 36.19 -17.72
N ALA A 15 -44.61 37.35 -17.07
CA ALA A 15 -43.43 37.76 -16.30
C ALA A 15 -43.13 36.80 -15.14
N ASP A 16 -44.16 36.32 -14.43
CA ASP A 16 -44.01 35.35 -13.34
C ASP A 16 -43.54 33.98 -13.87
N ALA A 17 -43.97 33.58 -15.07
CA ALA A 17 -43.52 32.36 -15.73
C ALA A 17 -42.05 32.46 -16.14
N ASP A 18 -41.66 33.57 -16.77
CA ASP A 18 -40.27 33.82 -17.17
C ASP A 18 -39.32 33.83 -15.95
N ALA A 19 -39.74 34.47 -14.86
CA ALA A 19 -38.98 34.48 -13.60
C ALA A 19 -38.81 33.07 -13.02
N LYS A 20 -39.87 32.24 -13.05
CA LYS A 20 -39.79 30.83 -12.60
C LYS A 20 -38.85 30.01 -13.47
N VAL A 21 -38.88 30.19 -14.79
CA VAL A 21 -37.98 29.47 -15.70
C VAL A 21 -36.53 29.88 -15.43
N ALA A 22 -36.25 31.18 -15.32
CA ALA A 22 -34.90 31.67 -15.02
C ALA A 22 -34.36 31.11 -13.68
N GLN A 23 -35.20 31.08 -12.64
CA GLN A 23 -34.83 30.50 -11.35
C GLN A 23 -34.54 29.00 -11.47
N ALA A 24 -35.41 28.24 -12.15
CA ALA A 24 -35.22 26.81 -12.33
C ALA A 24 -33.93 26.48 -13.12
N GLU A 25 -33.57 27.31 -14.10
CA GLU A 25 -32.30 27.15 -14.82
C GLU A 25 -31.08 27.45 -13.94
N ALA A 26 -31.16 28.47 -13.09
CA ALA A 26 -30.11 28.79 -12.13
C ALA A 26 -29.92 27.66 -11.11
N ASP A 27 -31.01 27.16 -10.54
CA ASP A 27 -31.01 26.06 -9.58
C ASP A 27 -30.46 24.77 -10.20
N LYS A 28 -30.85 24.47 -11.44
CA LYS A 28 -30.30 23.34 -12.20
C LYS A 28 -28.79 23.46 -12.37
N LYS A 29 -28.28 24.63 -12.75
CA LYS A 29 -26.83 24.86 -12.90
C LYS A 29 -26.10 24.69 -11.57
N ALA A 30 -26.66 25.22 -10.48
CA ALA A 30 -26.10 25.09 -9.15
C ALA A 30 -26.04 23.61 -8.70
N ALA A 31 -27.15 22.87 -8.85
CA ALA A 31 -27.22 21.46 -8.50
C ALA A 31 -26.23 20.61 -9.30
N ILE A 32 -26.03 20.89 -10.59
CA ILE A 32 -25.03 20.19 -11.42
C ILE A 32 -23.61 20.50 -10.93
N ALA A 33 -23.32 21.76 -10.63
CA ALA A 33 -22.00 22.15 -10.13
C ALA A 33 -21.69 21.50 -8.77
N GLU A 34 -22.67 21.47 -7.86
CA GLU A 34 -22.56 20.80 -6.57
C GLU A 34 -22.35 19.29 -6.74
N ALA A 35 -23.16 18.63 -7.58
CA ALA A 35 -23.02 17.20 -7.85
C ALA A 35 -21.63 16.85 -8.41
N ARG A 36 -21.09 17.68 -9.31
CA ARG A 36 -19.73 17.51 -9.83
C ARG A 36 -18.68 17.64 -8.72
N ARG A 37 -18.81 18.65 -7.86
CA ARG A 37 -17.89 18.86 -6.72
C ARG A 37 -17.94 17.70 -5.73
N ASN A 38 -19.14 17.23 -5.40
CA ASN A 38 -19.35 16.10 -4.50
C ASN A 38 -18.80 14.79 -5.10
N SER A 39 -18.93 14.60 -6.40
CA SER A 39 -18.34 13.44 -7.10
C SER A 39 -16.81 13.44 -7.00
N VAL A 40 -16.16 14.56 -7.32
CA VAL A 40 -14.70 14.70 -7.20
C VAL A 40 -14.25 14.48 -5.77
N LYS A 41 -14.95 15.07 -4.78
CA LYS A 41 -14.62 14.88 -3.37
C LYS A 41 -14.71 13.40 -2.96
N LYS A 42 -15.76 12.68 -3.36
CA LYS A 42 -15.89 11.24 -3.09
C LYS A 42 -14.73 10.43 -3.66
N ILE A 43 -14.27 10.76 -4.86
CA ILE A 43 -13.12 10.08 -5.48
C ILE A 43 -11.85 10.36 -4.68
N GLN A 44 -11.59 11.63 -4.33
CA GLN A 44 -10.42 12.01 -3.54
C GLN A 44 -10.42 11.36 -2.15
N ASP A 45 -11.56 11.33 -1.47
CA ASP A 45 -11.72 10.70 -0.16
C ASP A 45 -11.46 9.18 -0.25
N ALA A 46 -11.99 8.52 -1.30
CA ALA A 46 -11.76 7.10 -1.54
C ALA A 46 -10.28 6.79 -1.86
N GLU A 47 -9.63 7.60 -2.70
CA GLU A 47 -8.21 7.47 -3.01
C GLU A 47 -7.33 7.65 -1.76
N ALA A 48 -7.64 8.64 -0.91
CA ALA A 48 -6.93 8.86 0.33
C ALA A 48 -7.08 7.67 1.29
N GLN A 49 -8.29 7.12 1.41
CA GLN A 49 -8.55 5.93 2.23
C GLN A 49 -7.82 4.70 1.69
N MET A 50 -7.83 4.49 0.37
CA MET A 50 -7.11 3.40 -0.27
C MET A 50 -5.60 3.51 -0.03
N ARG A 51 -5.03 4.71 -0.21
CA ARG A 51 -3.60 4.95 0.03
C ARG A 51 -3.23 4.68 1.48
N SER A 52 -4.00 5.20 2.44
CA SER A 52 -3.76 4.96 3.87
C SER A 52 -3.85 3.46 4.23
N SER A 53 -4.83 2.75 3.68
CA SER A 53 -4.97 1.30 3.90
C SER A 53 -3.81 0.51 3.30
N TYR A 54 -3.36 0.89 2.09
CA TYR A 54 -2.22 0.28 1.43
C TYR A 54 -0.92 0.50 2.20
N GLU A 55 -0.64 1.73 2.61
CA GLU A 55 0.55 2.08 3.40
C GLU A 55 0.57 1.32 4.74
N SER A 56 -0.58 1.22 5.42
CA SER A 56 -0.70 0.44 6.65
C SER A 56 -0.44 -1.05 6.43
N ALA A 57 -0.96 -1.64 5.34
CA ALA A 57 -0.72 -3.04 4.99
C ALA A 57 0.77 -3.29 4.68
N VAL A 58 1.41 -2.39 3.92
CA VAL A 58 2.85 -2.49 3.61
C VAL A 58 3.70 -2.38 4.86
N ALA A 59 3.38 -1.45 5.77
CA ALA A 59 4.10 -1.30 7.03
C ALA A 59 4.01 -2.58 7.88
N LYS A 60 2.80 -3.13 8.02
CA LYS A 60 2.59 -4.38 8.77
C LYS A 60 3.35 -5.55 8.16
N GLU A 61 3.32 -5.70 6.83
CA GLU A 61 4.05 -6.78 6.17
C GLU A 61 5.57 -6.59 6.30
N SER A 62 6.05 -5.35 6.28
CA SER A 62 7.47 -5.03 6.49
C SER A 62 7.94 -5.41 7.89
N GLU A 63 7.11 -5.19 8.92
CA GLU A 63 7.40 -5.63 10.30
C GLU A 63 7.47 -7.16 10.40
N VAL A 64 6.53 -7.86 9.77
CA VAL A 64 6.53 -9.34 9.72
C VAL A 64 7.79 -9.87 9.01
N LEU A 65 8.16 -9.26 7.87
CA LEU A 65 9.37 -9.62 7.14
C LEU A 65 10.65 -9.35 7.95
N ALA A 66 10.70 -8.24 8.68
CA ALA A 66 11.82 -7.92 9.56
C ALA A 66 11.97 -8.96 10.67
N ALA A 67 10.87 -9.30 11.35
CA ALA A 67 10.88 -10.33 12.40
C ALA A 67 11.32 -11.70 11.85
N LYS A 68 10.80 -12.11 10.69
CA LYS A 68 11.20 -13.36 10.05
C LYS A 68 12.67 -13.36 9.62
N ARG A 69 13.17 -12.23 9.12
CA ARG A 69 14.58 -12.07 8.78
C ARG A 69 15.46 -12.26 10.01
N ASP A 70 15.10 -11.63 11.13
CA ASP A 70 15.86 -11.72 12.37
C ASP A 70 15.87 -13.15 12.93
N GLU A 71 14.73 -13.84 12.86
CA GLU A 71 14.62 -15.27 13.20
C GLU A 71 15.58 -16.12 12.35
N MET A 72 15.53 -15.99 11.02
CA MET A 72 16.39 -16.74 10.11
C MET A 72 17.88 -16.42 10.32
N LEU A 73 18.22 -15.17 10.62
CA LEU A 73 19.60 -14.77 10.91
C LEU A 73 20.07 -15.38 12.25
N ALA A 74 19.21 -15.43 13.26
CA ALA A 74 19.54 -16.06 14.54
C ALA A 74 19.76 -17.58 14.38
N GLU A 75 18.90 -18.25 13.62
CA GLU A 75 19.06 -19.67 13.29
C GLU A 75 20.36 -19.91 12.52
N GLY A 76 20.64 -19.11 11.48
CA GLY A 76 21.87 -19.21 10.69
C GLY A 76 23.13 -19.04 11.54
N LYS A 77 23.13 -18.08 12.48
CA LYS A 77 24.25 -17.88 13.42
C LYS A 77 24.44 -19.09 14.34
N LYS A 78 23.35 -19.69 14.82
CA LYS A 78 23.41 -20.89 15.66
C LYS A 78 24.00 -22.09 14.90
N ILE A 79 23.57 -22.30 13.66
CA ILE A 79 24.10 -23.36 12.80
C ILE A 79 25.59 -23.12 12.51
N ALA A 80 25.98 -21.89 12.20
CA ALA A 80 27.38 -21.55 11.95
C ALA A 80 28.26 -21.84 13.17
N ALA A 81 27.85 -21.41 14.37
CA ALA A 81 28.57 -21.67 15.60
C ALA A 81 28.69 -23.18 15.91
N ASP A 82 27.64 -23.96 15.63
CA ASP A 82 27.66 -25.41 15.82
C ASP A 82 28.58 -26.13 14.81
N ILE A 83 28.66 -25.65 13.56
CA ILE A 83 29.61 -26.15 12.57
C ILE A 83 31.05 -25.82 12.97
N GLU A 84 31.28 -24.60 13.46
CA GLU A 84 32.59 -24.14 13.92
C GLU A 84 33.08 -24.99 15.09
N ALA A 85 32.25 -25.17 16.12
CA ALA A 85 32.58 -26.01 17.28
C ALA A 85 32.87 -27.47 16.88
N ARG A 86 32.05 -28.06 15.98
CA ARG A 86 32.28 -29.43 15.48
C ARG A 86 33.56 -29.54 14.66
N SER A 87 33.88 -28.52 13.87
CA SER A 87 35.12 -28.46 13.09
C SER A 87 36.33 -28.39 14.02
N GLU A 88 36.32 -27.48 14.99
CA GLU A 88 37.40 -27.33 15.98
C GLU A 88 37.67 -28.62 16.75
N ALA A 89 36.62 -29.32 17.20
CA ALA A 89 36.75 -30.58 17.92
C ALA A 89 37.45 -31.68 17.10
N ARG A 90 37.32 -31.65 15.77
CA ARG A 90 37.91 -32.65 14.85
C ARG A 90 39.25 -32.23 14.26
N MET A 91 39.70 -31.00 14.49
CA MET A 91 40.95 -30.49 13.91
C MET A 91 42.17 -31.34 14.29
N GLN A 92 42.22 -31.88 15.51
CA GLN A 92 43.33 -32.74 15.92
C GLN A 92 43.32 -34.07 15.17
N GLU A 93 42.15 -34.72 15.04
CA GLU A 93 42.00 -35.97 14.28
C GLU A 93 42.41 -35.79 12.82
N VAL A 94 42.02 -34.66 12.20
CA VAL A 94 42.43 -34.33 10.83
C VAL A 94 43.95 -34.14 10.73
N ARG A 95 44.57 -33.43 11.68
CA ARG A 95 46.03 -33.26 11.72
C ARG A 95 46.75 -34.60 11.86
N ASP A 96 46.28 -35.46 12.77
CA ASP A 96 46.89 -36.77 13.02
C ASP A 96 46.77 -37.68 11.80
N TYR A 97 45.62 -37.67 11.12
CA TYR A 97 45.41 -38.40 9.87
C TYR A 97 46.36 -37.93 8.76
N LEU A 98 46.49 -36.61 8.57
CA LEU A 98 47.38 -36.03 7.56
C LEU A 98 48.84 -36.38 7.81
N ASN A 99 49.31 -36.26 9.07
CA ASN A 99 50.67 -36.62 9.44
C ASN A 99 50.95 -38.10 9.16
N LYS A 100 50.01 -38.99 9.49
CA LYS A 100 50.14 -40.43 9.24
C LYS A 100 50.25 -40.77 7.75
N GLU A 101 49.46 -40.13 6.89
CA GLU A 101 49.53 -40.36 5.44
C GLU A 101 50.83 -39.80 4.82
N ILE A 102 51.34 -38.68 5.34
CA ILE A 102 52.65 -38.13 4.94
C ILE A 102 53.78 -39.08 5.34
N GLU A 103 53.78 -39.57 6.59
CA GLU A 103 54.79 -40.54 7.06
C GLU A 103 54.75 -41.85 6.27
N ARG A 104 53.54 -42.33 5.94
CA ARG A 104 53.35 -43.51 5.11
C ARG A 104 53.97 -43.32 3.72
N THR A 105 53.76 -42.18 3.07
CA THR A 105 54.32 -41.92 1.73
C THR A 105 55.84 -41.77 1.77
N LEU A 106 56.41 -41.14 2.81
CA LEU A 106 57.87 -41.05 2.99
C LEU A 106 58.53 -42.42 3.24
N ASN A 107 57.91 -43.27 4.06
CA ASN A 107 58.42 -44.62 4.35
C ASN A 107 58.34 -45.58 3.15
N VAL A 108 57.47 -45.33 2.17
CA VAL A 108 57.38 -46.13 0.94
C VAL A 108 58.41 -45.69 -0.12
N THR A 109 58.98 -44.48 0.03
CA THR A 109 59.94 -43.90 -0.92
C THR A 109 61.40 -43.97 -0.42
N SER A 110 61.62 -44.46 0.81
CA SER A 110 62.93 -44.72 1.43
C SER A 110 63.28 -46.20 1.34
#